data_AF-A0AAV4F6D3-F1
#
_entry.id   AF-A0AAV4F6D3-F1
#
_cell.length_a   1.000
_cell.length_b   1.000
_cell.length_c   1.000
_cell.angle_alpha   90.00
_cell.angle_beta   90.00
_cell.angle_gamma   90.00
#
_symmetry.space_group_name_H-M   'P 1'
#
loop_
_entity.id
_entity.type
_entity.pdbx_description
1 polymer ?
#
loop_
_entity_poly.entity_id
_entity_poly.type
_entity_poly.pdbx_seq_one_letter_code
_entity_poly.pdbx_strand_id
1 'polypeptide(L)'
;MLCLIGEGFDEYSDDICGATVNIRTKGDKLGLWTRDASRNDATRKIGIKLKESLNVPPKIVIGFQAHSDTAGKAGSTVKNRFTV
;
A
#
# COMPACT_ATOMS: atom_id res chain seq x y z
N MET A 1 -5.52 8.01 -7.28
CA MET A 1 -5.22 9.46 -7.40
C MET A 1 -6.19 10.29 -6.58
N LEU A 2 -7.51 10.11 -6.75
CA LEU A 2 -8.53 10.84 -5.97
C LEU A 2 -8.38 10.67 -4.45
N CYS A 3 -8.09 9.46 -3.95
CA CYS A 3 -7.86 9.23 -2.52
C CYS A 3 -6.65 10.00 -1.94
N LEU A 4 -5.67 10.38 -2.77
CA LEU A 4 -4.50 11.14 -2.34
C LEU A 4 -4.83 12.63 -2.28
N ILE A 5 -5.39 13.17 -3.35
CA ILE A 5 -5.68 14.62 -3.45
C ILE A 5 -6.88 15.03 -2.61
N GLY A 6 -7.80 14.11 -2.33
CA GLY A 6 -9.00 14.35 -1.52
C GLY A 6 -8.85 13.93 -0.07
N GLU A 7 -7.62 13.66 0.41
CA GLU A 7 -7.35 13.26 1.81
C GLU A 7 -8.24 12.10 2.29
N GLY A 8 -8.44 11.11 1.41
CA GLY A 8 -9.39 10.02 1.62
C GLY A 8 -8.94 8.97 2.64
N PHE A 9 -7.88 9.24 3.41
CA PHE A 9 -7.36 8.36 4.46
C PHE A 9 -7.62 8.92 5.87
N ASP A 10 -8.50 9.91 5.98
CA ASP A 10 -8.98 10.49 7.23
C ASP A 10 -7.78 10.99 8.08
N GLU A 11 -7.72 10.63 9.36
CA GLU A 11 -6.63 10.99 10.30
C GLU A 11 -5.23 10.48 9.90
N TYR A 12 -5.13 9.59 8.89
CA TYR A 12 -3.86 9.00 8.43
C TYR A 12 -3.35 9.60 7.11
N SER A 13 -3.98 10.66 6.61
CA SER A 13 -3.56 11.28 5.33
C SER A 13 -2.12 11.80 5.38
N ASP A 14 -1.65 12.29 6.53
CA ASP A 14 -0.26 12.73 6.74
C ASP A 14 0.78 11.60 6.72
N ASP A 15 0.32 10.36 6.97
CA ASP A 15 1.15 9.15 6.86
C ASP A 15 1.34 8.72 5.40
N ILE A 16 0.67 9.35 4.42
CA ILE A 16 0.79 9.02 3.00
C ILE A 16 1.90 9.86 2.34
N CYS A 17 2.85 9.18 1.71
CA CYS A 17 3.89 9.82 0.90
C CYS A 17 3.47 9.97 -0.56
N GLY A 18 2.67 9.02 -1.07
CA GLY A 18 2.24 9.00 -2.47
C GLY A 18 1.87 7.61 -2.95
N ALA A 19 1.57 7.48 -4.24
CA ALA A 19 1.31 6.19 -4.88
C ALA A 19 2.21 5.99 -6.10
N THR A 20 2.41 4.73 -6.47
CA THR A 20 3.18 4.32 -7.64
C THR A 20 2.36 3.39 -8.52
N VAL A 21 2.56 3.49 -9.83
CA VAL A 21 2.04 2.53 -10.81
C VAL A 21 3.23 1.98 -11.59
N ASN A 22 3.33 0.66 -11.65
CA ASN A 22 4.40 -0.04 -12.34
C ASN A 22 3.77 -0.81 -13.49
N ILE A 23 3.93 -0.31 -14.72
CA ILE A 23 3.38 -0.95 -15.91
C ILE A 23 4.31 -2.08 -16.35
N ARG A 24 3.78 -3.31 -16.49
CA ARG A 24 4.59 -4.50 -16.79
C ARG A 24 3.85 -5.46 -17.70
N THR A 25 4.61 -6.18 -18.55
CA THR A 25 4.06 -7.19 -19.46
C THR A 25 3.33 -8.35 -18.77
N LYS A 26 3.71 -8.69 -17.53
CA LYS A 26 3.12 -9.79 -16.73
C LYS A 26 2.08 -9.32 -15.71
N GLY A 27 1.59 -8.08 -15.83
CA GLY A 27 0.60 -7.50 -14.94
C GLY A 27 1.17 -6.30 -14.18
N ASP A 28 0.38 -5.25 -14.17
CA ASP A 28 0.72 -3.98 -13.55
C ASP A 28 0.68 -4.08 -12.03
N LYS A 29 1.48 -3.25 -11.36
CA LYS A 29 1.45 -3.13 -9.90
C LYS A 29 1.13 -1.72 -9.48
N LEU A 30 0.05 -1.57 -8.72
CA LEU A 30 -0.26 -0.36 -7.97
C LEU A 30 0.32 -0.48 -6.56
N GLY A 31 0.96 0.56 -6.06
CA GLY A 31 1.48 0.64 -4.70
C GLY A 31 1.13 1.98 -4.05
N LEU A 32 0.97 1.97 -2.72
CA LEU A 32 0.81 3.15 -1.89
C LEU A 32 1.98 3.19 -0.91
N TRP A 33 2.66 4.33 -0.80
CA TRP A 33 3.79 4.51 0.10
C TRP A 33 3.35 5.27 1.34
N THR A 34 3.65 4.69 2.50
CA THR A 34 3.45 5.33 3.80
C THR A 34 4.78 5.82 4.36
N ARG A 35 4.72 6.82 5.25
CA ARG A 35 5.88 7.49 5.83
C ARG A 35 6.70 6.61 6.76
N ASP A 36 6.01 5.83 7.59
CA ASP A 36 6.64 5.02 8.63
C ASP A 36 6.08 3.59 8.64
N ALA A 37 6.95 2.63 8.37
CA ALA A 37 6.63 1.20 8.33
C ALA A 37 6.50 0.55 9.71
N SER A 38 6.75 1.28 10.80
CA SER A 38 6.57 0.83 12.19
C SER A 38 5.19 1.18 12.77
N ARG A 39 4.47 2.13 12.16
CA ARG A 39 3.10 2.53 12.53
C ARG A 39 2.08 1.52 12.01
N ASN A 40 2.05 0.34 12.66
CA ASN A 40 1.25 -0.81 12.22
C ASN A 40 -0.24 -0.51 12.13
N ASP A 41 -0.80 0.19 13.13
CA ASP A 41 -2.23 0.50 13.17
C ASP A 41 -2.65 1.46 12.04
N ALA A 42 -1.86 2.51 11.81
CA ALA A 42 -2.05 3.44 10.70
C ALA A 42 -1.97 2.70 9.36
N THR A 43 -0.90 1.94 9.15
CA THR A 43 -0.67 1.17 7.92
C THR A 43 -1.81 0.20 7.63
N ARG A 44 -2.34 -0.47 8.67
CA ARG A 44 -3.47 -1.40 8.54
C ARG A 44 -4.76 -0.67 8.16
N LYS A 45 -5.10 0.42 8.85
CA LYS A 45 -6.30 1.22 8.54
C LYS A 45 -6.25 1.82 7.14
N ILE A 46 -5.09 2.36 6.75
CA ILE A 46 -4.83 2.84 5.38
C ILE A 46 -5.08 1.72 4.36
N GLY A 47 -4.55 0.51 4.60
CA GLY A 47 -4.72 -0.62 3.70
C GLY A 47 -6.18 -1.08 3.55
N ILE A 48 -6.95 -1.09 4.64
CA ILE A 48 -8.39 -1.39 4.62
C ILE A 48 -9.14 -0.33 3.81
N LYS A 49 -8.92 0.95 4.13
CA LYS A 49 -9.53 2.08 3.42
C LYS A 49 -9.19 2.08 1.93
N LEU A 50 -7.97 1.69 1.58
CA LEU A 50 -7.54 1.53 0.19
C LEU A 50 -8.34 0.43 -0.53
N LYS A 51 -8.55 -0.73 0.10
CA LYS A 51 -9.39 -1.81 -0.47
C LYS A 51 -10.82 -1.35 -0.70
N GLU A 52 -11.41 -0.68 0.28
CA GLU A 52 -12.77 -0.13 0.19
C GLU A 52 -12.88 0.90 -0.94
N SER A 53 -11.95 1.86 -0.97
CA SER A 53 -11.96 2.95 -1.97
C SER A 53 -11.72 2.46 -3.40
N LEU A 54 -10.94 1.39 -3.57
CA LEU A 54 -10.70 0.74 -4.87
C LEU A 54 -11.72 -0.36 -5.17
N ASN A 55 -12.69 -0.60 -4.28
CA ASN A 55 -13.68 -1.67 -4.37
C ASN A 55 -13.05 -3.05 -4.65
N VAL A 56 -11.92 -3.34 -3.99
CA VAL A 56 -11.16 -4.59 -4.15
C VAL A 56 -11.95 -5.73 -3.50
N PRO A 57 -12.23 -6.83 -4.21
CA PRO A 57 -12.95 -7.97 -3.66
C PRO A 57 -12.31 -8.50 -2.37
N PRO A 58 -13.10 -8.90 -1.35
CA PRO A 58 -12.57 -9.37 -0.06
C PRO A 58 -11.55 -10.52 -0.17
N LYS A 59 -11.71 -11.38 -1.18
CA LYS A 59 -10.81 -12.51 -1.47
C LYS A 59 -9.39 -12.09 -1.91
N ILE A 60 -9.23 -10.86 -2.41
CA ILE A 60 -7.93 -10.35 -2.85
C ILE A 60 -7.23 -9.75 -1.63
N VAL A 61 -6.06 -10.30 -1.31
CA VAL A 61 -5.24 -9.85 -0.19
C VAL A 61 -4.22 -8.84 -0.69
N ILE A 62 -4.10 -7.70 0.00
CA ILE A 62 -3.06 -6.71 -0.26
C ILE A 62 -1.98 -6.85 0.82
N GLY A 63 -0.72 -6.91 0.39
CA GLY A 63 0.43 -7.02 1.29
C GLY A 63 1.10 -5.67 1.52
N PHE A 64 1.50 -5.39 2.76
CA PHE A 64 2.37 -4.27 3.10
C PHE A 64 3.82 -4.73 3.20
N GLN A 65 4.73 -3.99 2.56
CA GLN A 65 6.17 -4.26 2.52
C GLN A 65 6.95 -3.02 2.93
N ALA A 66 7.81 -3.14 3.94
CA ALA A 66 8.70 -2.06 4.31
C ALA A 66 9.78 -1.86 3.23
N HIS A 67 10.13 -0.61 2.95
CA HIS A 67 11.17 -0.28 1.98
C HIS A 67 12.52 -0.87 2.37
N SER A 68 12.84 -0.92 3.67
CA SER A 68 14.04 -1.58 4.20
C SER A 68 14.14 -3.06 3.82
N ASP A 69 13.00 -3.75 3.72
CA ASP A 69 12.96 -5.21 3.50
C ASP A 69 12.96 -5.57 2.01
N THR A 70 12.65 -4.58 1.16
CA THR A 70 12.62 -4.67 -0.30
C THR A 70 13.92 -4.14 -0.91
N ALA A 71 14.60 -3.18 -0.27
CA ALA A 71 15.89 -2.64 -0.70
C ALA A 71 16.95 -3.76 -0.75
N GLY A 72 17.37 -4.13 -1.97
CA GLY A 72 18.35 -5.18 -2.22
C GLY A 72 17.77 -6.55 -2.61
N LYS A 73 16.44 -6.72 -2.66
CA LYS A 73 15.82 -7.94 -3.18
C LYS A 73 15.27 -7.71 -4.59
N ALA A 74 15.92 -8.29 -5.58
CA ALA A 74 15.41 -8.34 -6.96
C ALA A 74 14.41 -9.50 -7.08
N GLY A 75 13.12 -9.25 -6.86
CA GLY A 75 12.08 -10.27 -7.03
C GLY A 75 10.71 -9.88 -6.51
N SER A 76 9.67 -10.60 -6.91
CA SER A 76 8.29 -10.42 -6.47
C SER A 76 8.01 -10.95 -5.05
N THR A 77 8.98 -11.62 -4.44
CA THR A 77 8.78 -12.45 -3.24
C THR A 77 9.40 -11.78 -2.01
N VAL A 78 8.99 -10.55 -1.72
CA VAL A 78 9.35 -9.91 -0.45
C VAL A 78 8.30 -10.26 0.60
N LYS A 79 8.77 -10.61 1.80
CA LYS A 79 7.91 -10.98 2.91
C LYS A 79 7.02 -9.78 3.28
N ASN A 80 5.71 -9.99 3.29
CA ASN A 80 4.77 -8.99 3.75
C ASN A 80 4.88 -8.88 5.28
N ARG A 81 4.99 -7.66 5.80
CA ARG A 81 4.88 -7.43 7.24
C ARG A 81 3.44 -7.60 7.72
N PHE A 82 2.49 -7.19 6.88
CA PHE A 82 1.05 -7.31 7.15
C PHE A 82 0.28 -7.59 5.85
N THR A 83 -0.93 -8.12 6.00
CA THR A 83 -1.87 -8.37 4.91
C THR A 83 -3.26 -7.91 5.29
N VAL A 84 -3.99 -7.31 4.34
CA VAL A 84 -5.36 -6.80 4.51
C VAL A 84 -6.31 -7.23 3.40
#